data_AF-A0A970AV50-F1
#
_entry.id   AF-A0A970AV50-F1
#
_cell.length_a   1.000
_cell.length_b   1.000
_cell.length_c   1.000
_cell.angle_alpha   90.00
_cell.angle_beta   90.00
_cell.angle_gamma   90.00
#
_symmetry.space_group_name_H-M   'P 1'
#
loop_
_entity.id
_entity.type
_entity.pdbx_description
1 polymer ?
#
loop_
_entity_poly.entity_id
_entity_poly.type
_entity_poly.pdbx_seq_one_letter_code
_entity_poly.pdbx_strand_id
1 'polypeptide(L)' 'NPNLWILRCYESEGKAAVLELNGDLGLEVVEPVDLLERPTNLTDKLHQQRSFKIEPWKIASFAVRRATEF' A
#
# COMPACT_ATOMS: atom_id res chain seq x y z
N ASN A 1 -16.49 -5.13 -0.44
CA ASN A 1 -16.20 -5.26 1.00
C ASN A 1 -16.24 -3.86 1.59
N PRO A 2 -17.22 -3.49 2.44
CA PRO A 2 -17.51 -2.09 2.80
C PRO A 2 -16.41 -1.37 3.62
N ASN A 3 -15.34 -2.06 4.00
CA ASN A 3 -14.26 -1.54 4.86
C ASN A 3 -12.87 -1.58 4.19
N LEU A 4 -12.82 -1.59 2.85
CA LEU A 4 -11.58 -1.44 2.09
C LEU A 4 -11.48 0.01 1.61
N TRP A 5 -10.36 0.65 1.93
CA TRP A 5 -10.02 1.98 1.46
C TRP A 5 -8.83 1.91 0.50
N ILE A 6 -8.70 2.92 -0.35
CA ILE A 6 -7.57 3.02 -1.28
C ILE A 6 -6.62 4.10 -0.78
N LEU A 7 -5.39 3.69 -0.47
CA LEU A 7 -4.27 4.59 -0.23
C LEU A 7 -3.48 4.74 -1.53
N ARG A 8 -3.42 5.96 -2.07
CA ARG A 8 -2.62 6.29 -3.25
C ARG A 8 -1.58 7.33 -2.90
N CYS A 9 -0.33 7.00 -3.10
CA CYS A 9 0.80 7.91 -2.94
C CYS A 9 1.62 7.97 -4.23
N TYR A 10 2.40 9.02 -4.39
CA TYR A 10 3.32 9.17 -5.50
C TYR A 10 4.66 9.65 -4.96
N GLU A 11 5.72 9.22 -5.64
CA GLU A 11 7.07 9.71 -5.41
C GLU A 11 7.27 11.01 -6.20
N SER A 12 7.69 12.09 -5.54
CA SER A 12 7.71 13.46 -6.09
C SER A 12 9.10 14.02 -6.39
N GLU A 13 10.17 13.34 -5.99
CA GLU A 13 11.55 13.82 -6.05
C GLU A 13 12.39 13.11 -7.12
N GLY A 14 11.81 12.15 -7.84
CA GLY A 14 12.52 11.33 -8.82
C GLY A 14 13.52 10.36 -8.19
N LYS A 15 13.32 9.98 -6.92
CA LYS A 15 14.21 9.08 -6.17
C LYS A 15 13.43 7.88 -5.64
N ALA A 16 14.06 6.71 -5.59
CA ALA A 16 13.41 5.56 -4.97
C ALA A 16 13.08 5.88 -3.50
N ALA A 17 11.86 5.55 -3.08
CA ALA A 17 11.35 5.81 -1.74
C ALA A 17 10.86 4.51 -1.09
N VAL A 18 10.70 4.55 0.23
CA VAL A 18 10.10 3.46 1.00
C VAL A 18 8.86 4.00 1.69
N LEU A 19 7.73 3.34 1.46
CA LEU A 19 6.49 3.60 2.17
C LEU A 19 6.35 2.60 3.32
N GLU A 20 6.18 3.13 4.53
CA GLU A 20 5.81 2.38 5.71
C GLU A 20 4.54 2.98 6.30
N LEU A 21 3.54 2.15 6.55
CA LEU A 21 2.27 2.60 7.13
C LEU A 21 2.31 2.42 8.64
N ASN A 22 2.87 3.41 9.33
CA ASN A 22 2.95 3.47 10.80
C ASN A 22 2.10 4.64 11.28
N GLY A 23 0.95 4.38 11.90
CA GLY A 23 0.05 5.43 12.38
C GLY A 23 -0.94 4.93 13.43
N ASP A 24 -1.57 5.87 14.12
CA ASP A 24 -2.58 5.64 15.17
C ASP A 24 -3.98 5.35 14.62
N LEU A 25 -4.19 5.52 13.31
CA LEU A 25 -5.43 5.20 12.62
C LEU A 25 -5.72 3.68 12.56
N GLY A 26 -4.78 2.85 13.01
CA GLY A 26 -4.94 1.39 13.05
C GLY A 26 -5.22 0.81 11.67
N LEU A 27 -4.51 1.27 10.64
CA LEU A 27 -4.66 0.79 9.27
C LEU A 27 -3.53 -0.19 8.91
N GLU A 28 -3.88 -1.24 8.18
CA GLU A 28 -2.92 -2.18 7.60
C GLU A 28 -3.09 -2.26 6.09
N VAL A 29 -1.97 -2.44 5.38
CA VAL A 29 -2.00 -2.69 3.94
C VAL A 29 -2.39 -4.14 3.69
N VAL A 30 -3.42 -4.33 2.87
CA VAL A 30 -3.88 -5.64 2.42
C VAL A 30 -3.07 -6.09 1.21
N GLU A 31 -3.08 -5.27 0.15
CA GLU A 31 -2.41 -5.58 -1.11
C GLU A 31 -2.25 -4.33 -2.00
N PRO A 32 -1.27 -4.30 -2.92
CA PRO A 32 -1.13 -3.31 -3.96
C PRO A 32 -2.17 -3.56 -5.05
N VAL A 33 -2.76 -2.46 -5.49
CA VAL A 33 -3.78 -2.44 -6.55
C VAL A 33 -3.32 -1.58 -7.72
N ASP A 34 -3.89 -1.85 -8.89
CA ASP A 34 -3.74 -0.99 -10.05
C ASP A 34 -4.61 0.28 -9.93
N LEU A 35 -4.59 1.12 -10.98
CA LEU A 35 -5.39 2.36 -10.98
C LEU A 35 -6.90 2.11 -11.00
N LEU A 36 -7.32 0.90 -11.39
CA LEU A 36 -8.71 0.44 -11.42
C LEU A 36 -9.09 -0.35 -10.17
N GLU A 37 -8.26 -0.27 -9.12
CA GLU A 37 -8.47 -0.90 -7.81
C GLU A 37 -8.47 -2.43 -7.87
N ARG A 38 -7.81 -3.00 -8.88
CA ARG A 38 -7.68 -4.45 -9.05
C ARG A 38 -6.38 -4.93 -8.38
N PRO A 39 -6.41 -6.08 -7.68
CA PRO A 39 -5.20 -6.75 -7.20
C PRO A 39 -4.12 -6.82 -8.25
N THR A 40 -2.90 -6.44 -7.89
CA THR A 40 -1.73 -6.69 -8.74
C THR A 40 -1.09 -8.01 -8.33
N ASN A 41 -0.58 -8.81 -9.27
CA ASN A 41 0.08 -10.10 -9.03
C ASN A 41 1.39 -10.01 -8.20
N LEU A 42 1.65 -8.87 -7.55
CA LEU A 42 2.78 -8.64 -6.65
C LEU A 42 2.52 -9.20 -5.24
N THR A 43 1.32 -9.71 -4.97
CA THR A 43 0.82 -10.20 -3.66
C THR A 43 1.73 -11.24 -3.00
N ASP A 44 2.44 -12.07 -3.79
CA ASP A 44 3.33 -13.10 -3.24
C ASP A 44 4.53 -12.55 -2.45
N LYS A 45 4.89 -11.27 -2.62
CA LYS A 45 5.98 -10.63 -1.85
C LYS A 45 5.52 -9.91 -0.59
N LEU A 46 4.21 -9.83 -0.36
CA LEU A 46 3.62 -8.90 0.61
C LEU A 46 3.26 -9.48 1.94
N HIS A 47 3.06 -10.79 2.00
CA HIS A 47 2.78 -11.48 3.25
C HIS A 47 3.90 -11.34 4.30
N GLN A 48 5.05 -10.73 3.96
CA GLN A 48 6.19 -10.55 4.86
C GLN A 48 6.76 -9.12 4.95
N GLN A 49 6.36 -8.17 4.10
CA GLN A 49 6.99 -6.84 4.08
C GLN A 49 6.09 -5.75 4.68
N ARG A 50 6.54 -5.14 5.79
CA ARG A 50 5.96 -3.92 6.38
C ARG A 50 6.30 -2.63 5.62
N SER A 51 7.16 -2.73 4.61
CA SER A 51 7.73 -1.60 3.88
C SER A 51 7.68 -1.84 2.38
N PHE A 52 7.25 -0.84 1.61
CA PHE A 52 7.05 -0.93 0.17
C PHE A 52 8.02 -0.02 -0.56
N LYS A 53 8.83 -0.56 -1.46
CA LYS A 53 9.67 0.25 -2.34
C LYS A 53 8.81 0.91 -3.42
N ILE A 54 8.90 2.22 -3.55
CA ILE A 54 8.29 3.01 -4.61
C ILE A 54 9.40 3.50 -5.53
N GLU A 55 9.29 3.20 -6.82
CA GLU A 55 10.26 3.64 -7.82
C GLU A 55 10.12 5.15 -8.11
N PRO A 56 11.17 5.81 -8.63
CA PRO A 56 11.09 7.21 -9.06
C PRO A 56 9.85 7.51 -9.90
N TRP A 57 9.14 8.60 -9.58
CA TRP A 57 7.93 9.07 -10.28
C TRP A 57 6.75 8.08 -10.26
N LYS A 58 6.84 6.99 -9.50
CA LYS A 58 5.81 5.97 -9.49
C LYS A 58 4.64 6.39 -8.62
N ILE A 59 3.43 6.24 -9.16
CA ILE A 59 2.21 6.20 -8.38
C ILE A 59 2.03 4.78 -7.85
N ALA A 60 1.97 4.64 -6.53
CA ALA A 60 1.70 3.38 -5.86
C ALA A 60 0.30 3.43 -5.23
N SER A 61 -0.50 2.39 -5.45
CA SER A 61 -1.87 2.30 -4.91
C SER A 61 -2.01 1.01 -4.12
N PHE A 62 -2.66 1.11 -2.96
CA PHE A 62 -2.81 0.01 -2.01
C PHE A 62 -4.25 -0.04 -1.52
N ALA A 63 -4.80 -1.25 -1.42
CA ALA A 63 -5.97 -1.51 -0.61
C ALA A 63 -5.54 -1.59 0.86
N VAL A 64 -6.21 -0.84 1.72
CA VAL A 64 -5.99 -0.80 3.17
C VAL A 64 -7.28 -1.07 3.91
N ARG A 65 -7.18 -1.61 5.12
CA ARG A 65 -8.31 -1.83 6.03
C ARG A 65 -7.90 -1.51 7.46
N ARG A 66 -8.86 -1.50 8.38
CA ARG A 66 -8.54 -1.41 9.81
C ARG A 66 -7.87 -2.72 10.21
N ALA A 67 -6.73 -2.61 10.86
CA ALA A 67 -6.11 -3.71 11.57
C ALA A 67 -7.09 -4.23 12.62
N THR A 68 -7.29 -5.53 12.65
CA THR A 68 -8.08 -6.16 13.71
C THR A 68 -7.20 -6.26 14.95
N GLU A 69 -7.61 -5.61 16.04
CA GLU A 69 -7.02 -5.84 17.36
C GLU A 69 -7.35 -7.29 17.79
N PHE A 70 -6.35 -8.04 18.24
CA PHE A 70 -6.49 -9.39 18.81
C PHE A 70 -6.55 -9.33 20.33
#